data_AF-A0A842YEB2-F1
#
_entry.id   AF-A0A842YEB2-F1
#
_cell.length_a   1.000
_cell.length_b   1.000
_cell.length_c   1.000
_cell.angle_alpha   90.00
_cell.angle_beta   90.00
_cell.angle_gamma   90.00
#
_symmetry.space_group_name_H-M   'P 1'
#
loop_
_entity.id
_entity.type
_entity.pdbx_description
1 polymer ?
#
loop_
_entity_poly.entity_id
_entity_poly.type
_entity_poly.pdbx_seq_one_letter_code
_entity_poly.pdbx_strand_id
1 'polypeptide(L)' 'LQVMEYCREKGLLIGKGGLDNNVVRLQPPLELTSEQIDEACSILGEAFSEVEK' A
#
# COMPACT_ATOMS: atom_id res chain seq x y z
N LEU A 1 -1.16 10.40 -6.03
CA LEU A 1 -2.02 9.25 -6.45
C LEU A 1 -1.19 8.09 -6.98
N GLN A 2 -0.04 8.35 -7.59
CA GLN A 2 0.86 7.35 -8.17
C GLN A 2 1.16 6.14 -7.26
N VAL A 3 1.38 6.33 -5.95
CA VAL A 3 1.57 5.21 -5.00
C VAL A 3 0.35 4.28 -4.95
N MET A 4 -0.87 4.82 -4.88
CA MET A 4 -2.08 3.99 -4.82
C MET A 4 -2.32 3.25 -6.13
N GLU A 5 -2.05 3.90 -7.26
CA GLU A 5 -2.17 3.30 -8.58
C GLU A 5 -1.17 2.16 -8.76
N TYR A 6 0.09 2.38 -8.35
CA TYR A 6 1.12 1.35 -8.36
C TYR A 6 0.72 0.14 -7.51
N CYS A 7 0.27 0.39 -6.26
CA CYS A 7 -0.18 -0.68 -5.37
C CYS A 7 -1.35 -1.45 -5.99
N ARG A 8 -2.34 -0.74 -6.56
CA ARG A 8 -3.51 -1.35 -7.22
C ARG A 8 -3.09 -2.24 -8.40
N GLU A 9 -2.16 -1.78 -9.24
CA GLU A 9 -1.63 -2.54 -10.37
C GLU A 9 -0.86 -3.80 -9.92
N LYS A 10 -0.21 -3.75 -8.76
CA LYS A 10 0.46 -4.89 -8.13
C LYS A 10 -0.45 -5.76 -7.27
N GLY A 11 -1.76 -5.49 -7.23
CA GLY A 11 -2.74 -6.31 -6.49
C GLY A 11 -2.91 -5.94 -5.02
N LEU A 12 -2.31 -4.85 -4.54
CA LEU A 12 -2.45 -4.35 -3.18
C LEU A 12 -3.45 -3.19 -3.12
N LEU A 13 -4.55 -3.38 -2.39
CA LEU A 13 -5.53 -2.33 -2.14
C LEU A 13 -5.19 -1.57 -0.86
N ILE A 14 -4.98 -0.26 -0.97
CA ILE A 14 -4.72 0.64 0.16
C ILE A 14 -5.69 1.81 0.19
N GLY A 15 -5.99 2.29 1.40
CA GLY A 15 -6.84 3.45 1.62
C GLY A 15 -6.04 4.74 1.76
N LYS A 16 -6.72 5.86 1.51
CA LYS A 16 -6.23 7.21 1.79
C LYS A 16 -7.10 7.86 2.86
N GLY A 17 -6.50 8.65 3.74
CA GLY A 17 -7.26 9.46 4.69
C GLY A 17 -6.41 10.52 5.40
N GLY A 18 -6.88 10.94 6.57
CA GLY A 18 -6.36 12.11 7.29
C GLY A 18 -7.03 13.40 6.84
N LEU A 19 -6.98 14.46 7.67
CA LEU A 19 -7.60 15.75 7.36
C LEU A 19 -7.09 16.30 6.02
N ASP A 20 -5.79 16.20 5.82
CA ASP A 20 -5.10 16.71 4.63
C ASP A 20 -4.91 15.64 3.56
N ASN A 21 -5.60 14.50 3.66
CA ASN A 21 -5.50 13.44 2.67
C ASN A 21 -4.04 12.99 2.44
N ASN A 22 -3.25 12.89 3.52
CA ASN A 22 -1.82 12.59 3.50
C ASN A 22 -1.46 11.31 4.29
N VAL A 23 -2.46 10.52 4.69
CA VAL A 23 -2.25 9.29 5.46
C VAL A 23 -2.62 8.08 4.60
N VAL A 24 -1.69 7.12 4.52
CA VAL A 24 -1.96 5.78 3.98
C VAL A 24 -2.64 4.94 5.06
N ARG A 25 -3.78 4.34 4.74
CA ARG A 25 -4.54 3.47 5.64
C ARG A 25 -4.39 2.02 5.21
N LEU A 26 -4.00 1.19 6.16
CA LEU A 26 -3.96 -0.25 6.04
C LEU A 26 -5.06 -0.82 6.93
N GLN A 27 -6.00 -1.54 6.33
CA GLN A 27 -7.11 -2.17 7.05
C GLN A 27 -7.26 -3.61 6.54
N PRO A 28 -6.27 -4.48 6.84
CA PRO A 28 -6.31 -5.86 6.42
C PRO A 28 -7.38 -6.67 7.16
N PRO A 29 -7.83 -7.79 6.59
CA PRO A 29 -8.52 -8.85 7.34
C PRO A 29 -7.63 -9.39 8.48
N LEU A 30 -8.26 -9.93 9.53
CA LEU A 30 -7.53 -10.43 10.72
C LEU A 30 -6.97 -11.84 10.54
N GLU A 31 -7.28 -12.48 9.42
CA GLU A 31 -6.88 -13.83 9.04
C GLU A 31 -5.69 -13.89 8.08
N LEU A 32 -5.03 -12.76 7.79
CA LEU A 32 -3.85 -12.74 6.91
C LEU A 32 -2.68 -13.55 7.47
N THR A 33 -1.95 -14.20 6.58
CA THR A 33 -0.69 -14.88 6.91
C THR A 33 0.48 -13.90 6.92
N SER A 34 1.60 -14.28 7.54
CA SER A 34 2.83 -13.48 7.53
C SER A 34 3.35 -13.26 6.11
N GLU A 35 3.26 -14.27 5.24
CA GLU A 35 3.71 -14.15 3.84
C GLU A 35 2.90 -13.10 3.07
N GLN A 36 1.60 -12.99 3.31
CA GLN A 36 0.75 -11.97 2.68
C GLN A 36 1.10 -10.55 3.16
N ILE A 37 1.50 -10.42 4.43
CA ILE A 37 2.00 -9.14 4.97
C ILE A 37 3.35 -8.78 4.36
N ASP A 38 4.26 -9.76 4.20
CA ASP A 38 5.57 -9.55 3.59
C ASP A 38 5.42 -9.11 2.12
N GLU A 39 4.50 -9.74 1.37
CA GLU A 39 4.16 -9.34 0.00
C GLU A 39 3.64 -7.89 -0.04
N ALA A 40 2.69 -7.54 0.83
CA ALA A 40 2.16 -6.18 0.90
C ALA A 40 3.25 -5.15 1.24
N CYS A 41 4.17 -5.47 2.16
CA CYS A 41 5.30 -4.61 2.51
C CYS A 41 6.28 -4.44 1.35
N SER A 42 6.54 -5.51 0.59
CA SER A 42 7.39 -5.46 -0.60
C SER A 42 6.80 -4.52 -1.66
N ILE A 43 5.50 -4.66 -1.96
CA ILE A 43 4.80 -3.80 -2.92
C ILE A 43 4.84 -2.33 -2.48
N LEU A 44 4.63 -2.05 -1.20
CA LEU A 44 4.71 -0.68 -0.67
C LEU A 44 6.13 -0.11 -0.79
N GLY A 45 7.16 -0.90 -0.47
CA GLY A 45 8.56 -0.48 -0.61
C GLY A 45 8.93 -0.14 -2.06
N GLU A 46 8.50 -0.97 -3.01
CA GLU A 46 8.65 -0.69 -4.45
C GLU A 46 7.90 0.59 -4.85
N ALA A 47 6.65 0.74 -4.42
CA ALA A 47 5.83 1.90 -4.74
C ALA A 47 6.47 3.21 -4.27
N PHE A 48 7.00 3.24 -3.04
CA PHE A 48 7.67 4.43 -2.52
C PHE A 48 8.99 4.72 -3.25
N SER A 49 9.73 3.69 -3.65
CA SER A 49 11.02 3.85 -4.36
C SER A 49 10.85 4.28 -5.82
N GLU A 50 9.81 3.82 -6.50
CA GLU A 50 9.57 4.13 -7.93
C GLU A 50 8.81 5.44 -8.14
N VAL A 51 7.98 5.86 -7.19
CA VAL A 51 7.17 7.09 -7.30
C VAL A 51 7.93 8.35 -6.87
N GLU A 52 9.05 8.21 -6.16
CA GLU A 52 9.89 9.34 -5.71
C GLU A 52 10.85 9.89 -6.79
N LYS A 53 10.77 9.41 -8.05
CA LYS A 53 11.59 9.90 -9.17
C LYS A 53 10.92 10.99 -10.00
#